data_AF-A0A328LHG7-F1
#
_entry.id   AF-A0A328LHG7-F1
#
_cell.length_a   1.000
_cell.length_b   1.000
_cell.length_c   1.000
_cell.angle_alpha   90.00
_cell.angle_beta   90.00
_cell.angle_gamma   90.00
#
_symmetry.space_group_name_H-M   'P 1'
#
loop_
_entity.id
_entity.type
_entity.pdbx_description
1 polymer ?
#
loop_
_entity_poly.entity_id
_entity_poly.type
_entity_poly.pdbx_seq_one_letter_code
_entity_poly.pdbx_strand_id
1 'polypeptide(L)'
;MINDSDKLVEFRKAGITDADIERMKKGNNPKGWQVHHDLPLDDGGTNTFENLTLIQNHPYHKVITNTQRTLTKGLQPGDSVDISWPIPKHNIYPKGE
;
A
#
# COMPACT_ATOMS: atom_id res chain seq x y z
N MET A 1 15.44 -3.14 1.38
CA MET A 1 14.74 -1.92 0.94
C MET A 1 15.53 -0.64 1.19
N ILE A 2 15.93 -0.30 2.41
CA ILE A 2 16.64 0.98 2.70
C ILE A 2 18.15 0.97 2.46
N ASN A 3 18.75 -0.20 2.26
CA ASN A 3 20.17 -0.37 1.93
C ASN A 3 20.43 -0.53 0.43
N ASP A 4 19.38 -0.45 -0.38
CA ASP A 4 19.40 -0.57 -1.83
C ASP A 4 19.37 0.85 -2.42
N SER A 5 20.40 1.22 -3.17
CA SER A 5 20.55 2.57 -3.73
C SER A 5 19.41 2.93 -4.67
N ASP A 6 18.92 1.97 -5.44
CA ASP A 6 17.89 2.21 -6.46
C ASP A 6 16.55 2.45 -5.77
N LYS A 7 16.27 1.72 -4.69
CA LYS A 7 15.08 1.94 -3.85
C LYS A 7 15.09 3.28 -3.14
N LEU A 8 16.25 3.77 -2.69
CA LEU A 8 16.36 5.10 -2.11
C LEU A 8 16.06 6.21 -3.15
N VAL A 9 16.43 6.00 -4.42
CA VAL A 9 16.04 6.91 -5.51
C VAL A 9 14.53 6.88 -5.73
N GLU A 10 13.91 5.69 -5.77
CA GLU A 10 12.44 5.55 -5.90
C GLU A 10 11.70 6.26 -4.75
N PHE A 11 12.16 6.09 -3.50
CA PHE A 11 11.56 6.72 -2.34
C PHE A 11 11.62 8.25 -2.43
N ARG A 12 12.76 8.81 -2.82
CA ARG A 12 12.91 10.25 -2.97
C ARG A 12 12.03 10.81 -4.09
N LYS A 13 11.93 10.11 -5.23
CA LYS A 13 11.02 10.49 -6.33
C LYS A 13 9.56 10.48 -5.88
N ALA A 14 9.17 9.51 -5.07
CA ALA A 14 7.84 9.43 -4.47
C ALA A 14 7.57 10.49 -3.38
N GLY A 15 8.55 11.34 -3.04
CA GLY A 15 8.41 12.40 -2.04
C GLY A 15 8.68 11.95 -0.60
N ILE A 16 9.25 10.76 -0.37
CA ILE A 16 9.74 10.34 0.94
C ILE A 16 11.03 11.10 1.24
N THR A 17 11.02 11.87 2.32
CA THR A 17 12.15 12.73 2.70
C THR A 17 13.31 11.94 3.31
N ASP A 18 14.53 12.49 3.31
CA ASP A 18 15.65 11.85 4.01
C ASP A 18 15.38 11.67 5.52
N ALA A 19 14.62 12.58 6.14
CA ALA A 19 14.19 12.43 7.53
C ALA A 19 13.25 11.23 7.72
N ASP A 20 12.36 10.96 6.76
CA ASP A 20 11.53 9.77 6.77
C ASP A 20 12.33 8.50 6.48
N ILE A 21 13.36 8.55 5.62
CA ILE A 21 14.28 7.43 5.39
C ILE A 21 15.03 7.08 6.69
N GLU A 22 15.52 8.07 7.44
CA GLU A 22 16.13 7.82 8.76
C GLU A 22 15.14 7.26 9.78
N ARG A 23 13.87 7.65 9.68
CA ARG A 23 12.78 7.07 10.48
C ARG A 23 12.56 5.59 10.10
N MET A 24 12.58 5.25 8.82
CA MET A 24 12.49 3.87 8.33
C MET A 24 13.65 2.99 8.80
N LYS A 25 14.88 3.52 8.87
CA LYS A 25 16.03 2.80 9.43
C LYS A 25 15.84 2.40 10.89
N LYS A 26 14.95 3.08 11.61
CA LYS A 26 14.56 2.77 13.00
C LYS A 26 13.32 1.88 13.08
N GLY A 27 12.89 1.27 11.97
CA GLY A 27 11.73 0.38 11.91
C GLY A 27 10.37 1.09 11.94
N ASN A 28 10.32 2.39 11.65
CA ASN A 28 9.08 3.17 11.64
C ASN A 28 8.66 3.53 10.21
N ASN A 29 7.35 3.60 9.94
CA ASN A 29 6.87 4.09 8.64
C ASN A 29 7.19 5.59 8.45
N PRO A 30 7.40 6.04 7.19
CA PRO A 30 7.41 7.47 6.83
C PRO A 30 6.15 8.17 7.32
N LYS A 31 6.25 9.46 7.62
CA LYS A 31 5.07 10.25 8.01
C LYS A 31 4.09 10.33 6.85
N GLY A 32 2.83 9.93 7.10
CA GLY A 32 1.78 9.96 6.09
C GLY A 32 1.79 8.76 5.13
N TRP A 33 2.56 7.71 5.44
CA TRP A 33 2.60 6.46 4.66
C TRP A 33 2.28 5.25 5.54
N GLN A 34 1.76 4.19 4.92
CA GLN A 34 1.41 2.92 5.55
C GLN A 34 1.81 1.75 4.65
N VAL A 35 1.97 0.56 5.25
CA VAL A 35 2.07 -0.69 4.49
C VAL A 35 0.65 -1.17 4.23
N HIS A 36 0.36 -1.53 2.98
CA HIS A 36 -0.92 -2.03 2.53
C HIS A 36 -0.76 -3.42 1.93
N HIS A 37 -1.74 -4.30 2.18
CA HIS A 37 -1.85 -5.58 1.49
C HIS A 37 -2.50 -5.41 0.13
N ASP A 38 -1.81 -5.78 -0.94
CA ASP A 38 -2.28 -5.61 -2.32
C ASP A 38 -3.51 -6.48 -2.60
N LEU A 39 -3.43 -7.78 -2.29
CA LEU A 39 -4.58 -8.68 -2.12
C LEU A 39 -4.95 -8.72 -0.62
N PRO A 40 -6.21 -8.44 -0.25
CA PRO A 40 -6.66 -8.50 1.14
C PRO A 40 -6.48 -9.89 1.75
N LEU A 41 -6.17 -9.95 3.06
CA LEU A 41 -6.03 -11.23 3.78
C LEU A 41 -7.31 -12.08 3.74
N ASP A 42 -8.48 -11.43 3.81
CA ASP A 42 -9.78 -12.10 3.75
C ASP A 42 -10.08 -12.72 2.37
N ASP A 43 -9.31 -12.37 1.34
CA ASP A 43 -9.41 -12.87 -0.04
C ASP A 43 -8.14 -13.67 -0.44
N GLY A 44 -7.44 -14.24 0.54
CA GLY A 44 -6.28 -15.11 0.31
C GLY A 44 -4.94 -14.38 0.19
N GLY A 45 -4.89 -13.07 0.46
CA GLY A 45 -3.65 -12.32 0.59
C GLY A 45 -2.71 -12.89 1.65
N THR A 46 -1.41 -12.62 1.49
CA THR A 46 -0.37 -13.11 2.41
C THR A 46 0.47 -11.95 2.96
N ASN A 47 1.35 -12.25 3.92
CA ASN A 47 2.31 -11.29 4.48
C ASN A 47 3.66 -11.28 3.73
N THR A 48 3.74 -11.87 2.53
CA THR A 48 4.98 -11.83 1.75
C THR A 48 5.19 -10.45 1.15
N PHE A 49 6.45 -10.06 0.90
CA PHE A 49 6.75 -8.71 0.38
C PHE A 49 6.13 -8.44 -0.99
N GLU A 50 5.83 -9.48 -1.77
CA GLU A 50 5.17 -9.40 -3.07
C GLU A 50 3.69 -9.01 -2.97
N ASN A 51 3.09 -9.13 -1.79
CA ASN A 51 1.71 -8.72 -1.50
C ASN A 51 1.66 -7.42 -0.67
N LEU A 52 2.78 -6.72 -0.50
CA LEU A 52 2.86 -5.53 0.35
C LEU A 52 3.37 -4.31 -0.43
N THR A 53 2.61 -3.23 -0.34
CA THR A 53 2.96 -1.93 -0.92
C THR A 53 3.08 -0.86 0.16
N LEU A 54 4.15 -0.06 0.10
CA LEU A 54 4.24 1.19 0.86
C LEU A 54 3.41 2.26 0.17
N ILE A 55 2.29 2.66 0.76
CA ILE A 55 1.31 3.56 0.16
C ILE A 55 1.17 4.86 0.95
N GLN A 56 1.03 5.98 0.25
CA GLN A 56 0.71 7.26 0.87
C GLN A 56 -0.75 7.27 1.36
N ASN A 57 -0.96 7.68 2.60
CA ASN A 57 -2.25 7.59 3.29
C ASN A 57 -3.35 8.38 2.55
N HIS A 58 -3.03 9.61 2.15
CA HIS A 58 -3.95 10.49 1.43
C HIS A 58 -3.37 10.93 0.09
N PRO A 59 -4.15 10.87 -1.01
CA PRO A 59 -5.50 10.31 -1.10
C PRO A 59 -5.53 8.78 -1.23
N TYR A 60 -4.40 8.15 -1.55
CA TYR A 60 -4.38 6.85 -2.21
C TYR A 60 -4.87 5.69 -1.35
N HIS A 61 -4.31 5.51 -0.15
CA HIS A 61 -4.76 4.44 0.75
C HIS A 61 -6.27 4.58 1.07
N LYS A 62 -6.71 5.81 1.34
CA LYS A 62 -8.12 6.12 1.59
C LYS A 62 -9.03 5.74 0.41
N VAL A 63 -8.61 5.98 -0.83
CA VAL A 63 -9.40 5.59 -2.01
C VAL A 63 -9.54 4.08 -2.10
N ILE A 64 -8.46 3.30 -1.89
CA ILE A 64 -8.53 1.83 -1.96
C ILE A 64 -9.50 1.28 -0.90
N THR A 65 -9.34 1.69 0.36
CA THR A 65 -10.23 1.26 1.44
C THR A 65 -11.70 1.64 1.17
N ASN A 66 -11.95 2.85 0.65
CA ASN A 66 -13.30 3.30 0.33
C ASN A 66 -13.91 2.52 -0.84
N THR A 67 -13.11 2.18 -1.85
CA THR A 67 -13.56 1.34 -2.97
C THR A 67 -13.91 -0.05 -2.45
N GLN A 68 -13.04 -0.66 -1.62
CA GLN A 68 -13.32 -1.96 -1.01
C GLN A 68 -14.64 -1.95 -0.26
N ARG A 69 -14.82 -1.00 0.66
CA ARG A 69 -16.07 -0.83 1.40
C ARG A 69 -17.27 -0.59 0.48
N THR A 70 -17.12 0.20 -0.58
CA THR A 70 -18.24 0.55 -1.47
C THR A 70 -18.73 -0.66 -2.28
N LEU A 71 -17.79 -1.52 -2.71
CA LEU A 71 -18.10 -2.71 -3.50
C LEU A 71 -18.70 -3.84 -2.63
N THR A 72 -18.39 -3.89 -1.33
CA THR A 72 -18.84 -4.98 -0.45
C THR A 72 -19.97 -4.61 0.52
N LYS A 73 -20.32 -3.33 0.70
CA LYS A 73 -21.30 -2.88 1.73
C LYS A 73 -22.69 -3.52 1.71
N GLY A 74 -23.09 -4.17 0.61
CA GLY A 74 -24.41 -4.78 0.44
C GLY A 74 -24.45 -6.29 0.69
N LEU A 75 -23.29 -6.95 0.78
CA LEU A 75 -23.21 -8.41 0.87
C LEU A 75 -23.73 -8.92 2.21
N GLN A 76 -24.60 -9.92 2.16
CA GLN A 76 -25.12 -10.65 3.32
C GLN A 76 -24.37 -11.96 3.53
N PRO A 77 -24.46 -12.60 4.71
CA PRO A 77 -23.89 -13.92 4.92
C PRO A 77 -24.43 -14.94 3.91
N GLY A 78 -23.54 -15.55 3.13
CA GLY A 78 -23.87 -16.52 2.08
C GLY A 78 -23.85 -15.94 0.66
N ASP A 79 -23.80 -14.61 0.51
CA ASP A 79 -23.62 -13.98 -0.80
C ASP A 79 -22.20 -14.19 -1.34
N SER A 80 -22.08 -14.25 -2.67
CA SER A 80 -20.81 -14.27 -3.37
C SER A 80 -20.86 -13.33 -4.57
N VAL A 81 -19.75 -12.64 -4.84
CA VAL A 81 -19.60 -11.72 -5.96
C VAL A 81 -18.16 -11.72 -6.45
N ASP A 82 -17.98 -11.68 -7.76
CA ASP A 82 -16.66 -11.49 -8.37
C ASP A 82 -16.35 -9.99 -8.42
N ILE A 83 -15.28 -9.56 -7.74
CA ILE A 83 -14.85 -8.16 -7.69
C ILE A 83 -13.47 -8.01 -8.34
N SER A 84 -13.36 -7.03 -9.24
CA SER A 84 -12.05 -6.59 -9.73
C SER A 84 -11.45 -5.58 -8.76
N TRP A 85 -10.55 -6.04 -7.88
CA TRP A 85 -9.90 -5.18 -6.90
C TRP A 85 -8.96 -4.16 -7.56
N PRO A 86 -8.92 -2.90 -7.07
CA PRO A 86 -7.90 -1.94 -7.48
C PRO A 86 -6.57 -2.27 -6.78
N ILE A 87 -5.79 -3.17 -7.38
CA ILE A 87 -4.52 -3.65 -6.82
C ILE A 87 -3.37 -2.71 -7.24
N PRO A 88 -2.63 -2.10 -6.29
CA PRO A 88 -1.39 -1.38 -6.59
C PRO A 88 -0.37 -2.31 -7.26
N LYS A 89 0.30 -1.84 -8.32
CA LYS A 89 1.26 -2.67 -9.08
C LYS A 89 2.72 -2.49 -8.66
N HIS A 90 2.97 -1.71 -7.62
CA HIS A 90 4.30 -1.23 -7.28
C HIS A 90 4.51 -1.24 -5.77
N ASN A 91 5.68 -1.65 -5.32
CA ASN A 91 6.05 -1.71 -3.90
C ASN A 91 6.02 -0.32 -3.21
N ILE A 92 5.90 0.77 -3.98
CA ILE A 92 5.64 2.12 -3.49
C ILE A 92 4.56 2.80 -4.34
N TYR A 93 3.58 3.44 -3.70
CA TYR A 93 2.49 4.14 -4.39
C TYR A 93 2.12 5.48 -3.73
N PRO A 94 2.11 6.60 -4.49
CA PRO A 94 2.49 6.69 -5.90
C PRO A 94 4.01 6.54 -6.06
N LYS A 95 4.47 6.17 -7.26
CA LYS A 95 5.91 5.99 -7.54
C LYS A 95 6.69 7.32 -7.60
N GLY A 96 5.99 8.45 -7.66
CA GLY A 96 6.55 9.74 -8.09
C GLY A 96 6.76 9.77 -9.60
N GLU A 97 6.77 10.96 -10.19
CA GLU A 97 7.16 11.19 -11.59
C GLU A 97 8.66 11.49 -11.70
#